data_AF-A0A2E9DXX8-F1
#
_entry.id   AF-A0A2E9DXX8-F1
#
_cell.length_a   1.000
_cell.length_b   1.000
_cell.length_c   1.000
_cell.angle_alpha   90.00
_cell.angle_beta   90.00
_cell.angle_gamma   90.00
#
_symmetry.space_group_name_H-M   'P 1'
#
loop_
_entity.id
_entity.type
_entity.pdbx_description
1 polymer ?
#
loop_
_entity_poly.entity_id
_entity_poly.type
_entity_poly.pdbx_seq_one_letter_code
_entity_poly.pdbx_strand_id
1 'polypeptide(L)'
;IPKRPHTSHKMQLLAYLHLVEVSTKRSTPYGILRYGNEDIHQINWDEDTKLELVESIQEIQRLMVEGGAKRNHQRKGKCQNCSRRYACDESLA
;
A
#
# COMPACT_ATOMS: atom_id res chain seq x y z
N ILE A 1 -14.22 -5.33 11.17
CA ILE A 1 -14.27 -4.51 9.93
C ILE A 1 -13.57 -3.18 10.24
N PRO A 2 -12.56 -2.76 9.47
CA PRO A 2 -11.78 -1.57 9.78
C PRO A 2 -12.57 -0.28 9.48
N LYS A 3 -12.64 0.65 10.43
CA LYS A 3 -13.35 1.94 10.26
C LYS A 3 -12.79 2.82 9.14
N ARG A 4 -11.55 2.57 8.74
CA ARG A 4 -10.86 3.25 7.64
C ARG A 4 -10.05 2.21 6.86
N PRO A 5 -9.92 2.35 5.54
CA PRO A 5 -9.10 1.47 4.73
C PRO A 5 -7.69 1.31 5.28
N HIS A 6 -7.19 0.08 5.30
CA HIS A 6 -5.77 -0.14 5.58
C HIS A 6 -4.93 0.46 4.45
N THR A 7 -3.84 1.15 4.83
CA THR A 7 -2.92 1.79 3.89
C THR A 7 -2.41 0.81 2.82
N SER A 8 -2.15 -0.45 3.19
CA SER A 8 -1.72 -1.49 2.24
C SER A 8 -2.78 -1.80 1.18
N HIS A 9 -4.07 -1.84 1.55
CA HIS A 9 -5.15 -2.07 0.60
C HIS A 9 -5.39 -0.85 -0.29
N LYS A 10 -5.27 0.37 0.27
CA LYS A 10 -5.30 1.61 -0.51
C LYS A 10 -4.18 1.59 -1.57
N MET A 11 -2.95 1.33 -1.16
CA MET A 11 -1.80 1.29 -2.08
C MET A 11 -1.98 0.24 -3.20
N GLN A 12 -2.50 -0.94 -2.85
CA GLN A 12 -2.82 -1.96 -3.85
C GLN A 12 -3.89 -1.47 -4.85
N LEU A 13 -4.95 -0.81 -4.37
CA LEU A 13 -5.98 -0.25 -5.24
C LEU A 13 -5.40 0.84 -6.16
N LEU A 14 -4.56 1.74 -5.64
CA LEU A 14 -3.89 2.76 -6.45
C LEU A 14 -3.04 2.13 -7.56
N ALA A 15 -2.31 1.06 -7.25
CA ALA A 15 -1.55 0.31 -8.26
C ALA A 15 -2.46 -0.26 -9.36
N TYR A 16 -3.64 -0.81 -9.02
CA TYR A 16 -4.61 -1.27 -10.01
C TYR A 16 -5.19 -0.14 -10.86
N LEU A 17 -5.54 0.99 -10.25
CA LEU A 17 -6.04 2.17 -10.96
C LEU A 17 -5.02 2.67 -11.98
N HIS A 18 -3.75 2.75 -11.58
CA HIS A 18 -2.66 3.11 -12.49
C HIS A 18 -2.51 2.11 -13.64
N LEU A 19 -2.52 0.80 -13.36
CA LEU A 19 -2.41 -0.24 -14.38
C LEU A 19 -3.56 -0.17 -15.39
N VAL A 20 -4.79 0.04 -14.93
CA VAL A 20 -5.97 0.19 -15.81
C VAL A 20 -5.82 1.45 -16.67
N GLU A 21 -5.44 2.58 -16.07
CA GLU A 21 -5.27 3.85 -16.78
C GLU A 21 -4.24 3.73 -17.90
N VAL A 22 -3.06 3.16 -17.61
CA VAL A 22 -1.98 2.99 -18.60
C VAL A 22 -2.34 1.96 -19.67
N SER A 23 -2.91 0.81 -19.28
CA SER A 23 -3.23 -0.26 -20.23
C SER A 23 -4.40 0.07 -21.15
N THR A 24 -5.40 0.82 -20.67
CA THR A 24 -6.62 1.15 -21.43
C THR A 24 -6.61 2.56 -22.02
N LYS A 25 -5.67 3.42 -21.61
CA LYS A 25 -5.64 4.86 -21.91
C LYS A 25 -6.92 5.60 -21.47
N ARG A 26 -7.62 5.07 -20.47
CA ARG A 26 -8.84 5.66 -19.89
C ARG A 26 -8.65 5.83 -18.40
N SER A 27 -8.80 7.06 -17.91
CA SER A 27 -8.75 7.34 -16.48
C SER A 27 -10.08 6.99 -15.82
N THR A 28 -10.02 6.45 -14.61
CA THR A 28 -11.17 6.27 -13.73
C THR A 28 -11.02 7.22 -12.55
N PRO A 29 -12.04 8.00 -12.16
CA PRO A 29 -11.89 9.04 -11.14
C PRO A 29 -11.68 8.51 -9.71
N TYR A 30 -11.98 7.23 -9.47
CA TYR A 30 -11.83 6.60 -8.16
C TYR A 30 -11.83 5.07 -8.28
N GLY A 31 -11.38 4.40 -7.22
CA GLY A 31 -11.58 2.98 -6.98
C GLY A 31 -12.40 2.72 -5.72
N ILE A 32 -12.80 1.47 -5.52
CA ILE A 32 -13.62 1.05 -4.38
C ILE A 32 -12.88 -0.02 -3.57
N LEU A 33 -12.82 0.18 -2.25
CA LEU A 33 -12.48 -0.86 -1.29
C LEU A 33 -13.74 -1.27 -0.53
N ARG A 34 -14.03 -2.57 -0.49
CA ARG A 34 -15.19 -3.11 0.21
C ARG A 34 -14.75 -4.09 1.29
N TYR A 35 -15.13 -3.82 2.54
CA TYR A 35 -14.89 -4.71 3.67
C TYR A 35 -16.20 -5.34 4.14
N GLY A 36 -16.38 -6.63 3.84
CA GLY A 36 -17.66 -7.29 4.08
C GLY A 36 -18.78 -6.71 3.21
N ASN A 37 -20.02 -6.79 3.68
CA ASN A 37 -21.15 -6.43 2.83
C ASN A 37 -21.46 -4.93 2.82
N GLU A 38 -21.27 -4.22 3.93
CA GLU A 38 -21.82 -2.86 4.09
C GLU A 38 -20.76 -1.76 4.10
N ASP A 39 -19.49 -2.10 4.32
CA ASP A 39 -18.44 -1.09 4.48
C ASP A 39 -17.73 -0.85 3.13
N ILE A 40 -18.17 0.19 2.42
CA ILE A 40 -17.67 0.58 1.10
C ILE A 40 -16.96 1.93 1.25
N HIS A 41 -15.70 1.97 0.84
CA HIS A 41 -14.91 3.18 0.80
C HIS A 41 -14.51 3.50 -0.63
N GLN A 42 -14.82 4.72 -1.05
CA GLN A 42 -14.32 5.29 -2.29
C GLN A 42 -12.93 5.91 -2.06
N ILE A 43 -11.98 5.60 -2.93
CA ILE A 43 -10.64 6.18 -2.95
C ILE A 43 -10.47 6.93 -4.26
N ASN A 44 -10.24 8.23 -4.20
CA ASN A 44 -10.06 9.04 -5.40
C ASN A 44 -8.78 8.65 -6.16
N TRP A 45 -8.81 8.85 -7.47
CA TRP A 45 -7.66 8.76 -8.37
C TRP A 45 -7.35 10.14 -8.94
N ASP A 46 -6.72 10.95 -8.10
CA ASP A 46 -6.34 12.34 -8.34
C ASP A 46 -4.81 12.49 -8.27
N GLU A 47 -4.30 13.71 -8.45
CA GLU A 47 -2.86 13.96 -8.47
C GLU A 47 -2.17 13.61 -7.14
N ASP A 48 -2.85 13.81 -6.00
CA ASP A 48 -2.30 13.48 -4.68
C ASP A 48 -2.10 11.97 -4.52
N THR A 49 -3.10 11.18 -4.90
CA THR A 49 -3.04 9.72 -4.80
C THR A 49 -2.13 9.09 -5.87
N LYS A 50 -2.01 9.71 -7.05
CA LYS A 50 -0.99 9.35 -8.03
C LYS A 50 0.42 9.59 -7.49
N LEU A 51 0.66 10.75 -6.89
CA LEU A 51 1.95 11.09 -6.29
C LEU A 51 2.29 10.10 -5.16
N GLU A 52 1.34 9.81 -4.27
CA GLU A 52 1.51 8.83 -3.18
C GLU A 52 1.95 7.45 -3.69
N LEU A 53 1.36 6.98 -4.80
CA LEU A 53 1.75 5.73 -5.43
C LEU A 53 3.16 5.81 -6.02
N VAL A 54 3.47 6.86 -6.78
CA VAL A 54 4.76 7.02 -7.45
C VAL A 54 5.89 7.13 -6.43
N GLU A 55 5.72 7.94 -5.38
CA GLU A 55 6.70 8.07 -4.29
C GLU A 55 6.96 6.72 -3.60
N SER A 56 5.90 5.93 -3.36
CA SER A 56 6.03 4.61 -2.77
C SER A 56 6.81 3.64 -3.66
N ILE A 57 6.56 3.68 -4.99
CA ILE A 57 7.29 2.86 -5.95
C ILE A 57 8.76 3.28 -6.01
N GLN A 58 9.04 4.58 -6.06
CA GLN A 58 10.40 5.12 -6.09
C GLN A 58 11.18 4.73 -4.83
N GLU A 59 10.55 4.80 -3.67
CA GLU A 59 11.19 4.39 -2.42
C GLU A 59 11.52 2.89 -2.40
N ILE A 60 10.60 2.04 -2.88
CA ILE A 60 10.87 0.60 -3.04
C ILE A 60 12.06 0.38 -3.98
N GLN A 61 12.06 1.04 -5.15
CA GLN A 61 13.14 0.92 -6.13
C GLN A 61 14.48 1.38 -5.57
N ARG A 62 14.50 2.49 -4.82
CA ARG A 62 15.70 3.01 -4.15
C ARG A 62 16.24 1.99 -3.15
N LEU A 63 15.39 1.48 -2.26
CA LEU A 63 15.77 0.49 -1.24
C LEU A 63 16.21 -0.86 -1.85
N MET A 64 15.68 -1.23 -3.01
CA MET A 64 16.14 -2.43 -3.73
C MET A 64 17.58 -2.29 -4.25
N VAL A 65 18.02 -1.08 -4.57
CA VAL A 65 19.40 -0.80 -5.04
C VAL A 65 20.35 -0.55 -3.88
N GLU A 66 19.96 0.30 -2.93
CA GLU A 66 20.81 0.69 -1.79
C GLU A 66 20.90 -0.42 -0.72
N GLY A 67 19.87 -1.26 -0.61
CA GLY A 67 19.72 -2.20 0.50
C GLY A 67 19.37 -1.50 1.82
N GLY A 68 19.44 -2.24 2.93
CA GLY A 68 19.26 -1.67 4.27
C GLY A 68 17.84 -1.20 4.60
N ALA A 69 16.82 -1.77 3.96
CA ALA A 69 15.42 -1.47 4.27
C ALA A 69 15.11 -1.75 5.75
N LYS A 70 14.56 -0.74 6.43
CA LYS A 70 14.27 -0.79 7.87
C LYS A 70 12.81 -1.10 8.17
N ARG A 71 12.53 -1.62 9.37
CA ARG A 71 11.18 -1.77 9.91
C ARG A 71 10.45 -0.42 9.92
N ASN A 72 9.29 -0.36 9.27
CA ASN A 72 8.52 0.88 9.07
C ASN A 72 7.33 1.08 10.04
N HIS A 73 7.28 0.35 11.16
CA HIS A 73 6.14 0.42 12.08
C HIS A 73 6.53 0.13 13.53
N GLN A 74 5.84 0.67 14.53
CA GLN A 74 6.09 0.38 15.95
C GLN A 74 5.13 -0.68 16.58
N ARG A 75 4.47 -1.50 15.75
CA ARG A 75 3.45 -2.46 16.21
C ARG A 75 4.01 -3.87 16.40
N LYS A 76 4.14 -4.35 17.64
CA LYS A 76 4.59 -5.73 17.97
C LYS A 76 3.81 -6.82 17.23
N GLY A 77 2.47 -6.69 17.16
CA GLY A 77 1.62 -7.67 16.48
C GLY A 77 1.89 -7.84 14.98
N LYS A 78 2.44 -6.81 14.30
CA LYS A 78 2.88 -6.95 12.91
C LYS A 78 4.17 -7.77 12.80
N CYS A 79 5.13 -7.57 13.73
CA CYS A 79 6.35 -8.38 13.78
C CYS A 79 6.04 -9.85 14.08
N GLN A 80 5.15 -10.12 15.04
CA GLN A 80 4.80 -11.48 15.45
C GLN A 80 4.27 -12.35 14.30
N ASN A 81 3.53 -11.73 13.37
CA ASN A 81 2.93 -12.40 12.20
C ASN A 81 3.73 -12.16 10.90
N CYS A 82 4.93 -11.57 10.98
CA CYS A 82 5.75 -11.28 9.81
C CYS A 82 6.46 -12.56 9.33
N SER A 83 6.26 -12.92 8.06
CA SER A 83 6.93 -14.08 7.45
C SER A 83 8.46 -13.94 7.37
N ARG A 84 8.99 -12.72 7.51
CA ARG A 84 10.43 -12.41 7.53
C ARG A 84 11.01 -12.21 8.94
N ARG A 85 10.22 -12.45 10.00
CA ARG A 85 10.64 -12.24 11.39
C ARG A 85 11.94 -12.97 11.75
N TYR A 86 12.13 -14.19 11.24
CA TYR A 86 13.32 -15.01 11.51
C TYR A 86 14.65 -14.38 11.05
N ALA A 87 14.58 -13.39 10.15
CA ALA A 87 15.73 -12.71 9.54
C ALA A 87 15.67 -11.19 9.71
N CYS A 88 14.84 -10.69 10.63
CA CYS A 88 14.70 -9.26 10.92
C CYS A 88 15.32 -8.94 12.28
N ASP A 89 16.48 -8.30 12.26
CA ASP A 89 17.20 -7.79 13.43
C ASP A 89 16.46 -6.65 14.15
N GLU A 90 15.55 -5.96 13.46
CA GLU A 90 14.70 -4.91 14.03
C GLU A 90 13.34 -5.41 14.57
N SER A 91 13.13 -6.73 14.71
CA SER A 91 11.86 -7.27 15.22
C SER A 91 11.56 -6.77 16.65
N LEU A 92 10.31 -6.38 16.90
CA LEU A 92 9.85 -5.92 18.22
C LEU A 92 9.42 -7.03 19.19
N ALA A 93 9.39 -8.27 18.69
CA ALA A 93 9.02 -9.47 19.44
C ALA A 93 9.68 -10.68 18.80
#